data_AF-A0ABD0QD15-F1
#
_entry.id   AF-A0ABD0QD15-F1
#
_cell.length_a   1.000
_cell.length_b   1.000
_cell.length_c   1.000
_cell.angle_alpha   90.00
_cell.angle_beta   90.00
_cell.angle_gamma   90.00
#
_symmetry.space_group_name_H-M   'P 1'
#
loop_
_entity.id
_entity.type
_entity.pdbx_description
1 polymer ?
#
loop_
_entity_poly.entity_id
_entity_poly.type
_entity_poly.pdbx_seq_one_letter_code
_entity_poly.pdbx_strand_id
1 'polypeptide(L)' 'KNEYIFTLLEENSDEPLLGLRLSQNKFHLLQKGHGSKRRITFKAVGLDDNRWHTVVLAVTGRYTILTVDCGIPLEL' A
#
# COMPACT_ATOMS: atom_id res chain seq x y z
N LYS A 1 -7.17 -6.05 11.98
CA LYS A 1 -5.72 -6.30 12.16
C LYS A 1 -4.96 -5.46 11.13
N ASN A 2 -3.78 -4.94 11.46
CA ASN A 2 -2.92 -4.20 10.53
C ASN A 2 -1.73 -5.09 10.19
N GLU A 3 -1.51 -5.36 8.91
CA GLU A 3 -0.46 -6.29 8.46
C GLU A 3 0.38 -5.63 7.37
N TYR A 4 1.71 -5.74 7.49
CA TYR A 4 2.63 -5.27 6.47
C TYR A 4 2.95 -6.44 5.53
N ILE A 5 2.66 -6.26 4.25
CA ILE A 5 3.09 -7.21 3.21
C ILE A 5 4.56 -6.94 2.87
N PHE A 6 4.94 -5.67 2.88
CA PHE A 6 6.27 -5.20 2.57
C PHE A 6 6.57 -3.93 3.38
N THR A 7 7.80 -3.80 3.86
CA THR A 7 8.26 -2.57 4.51
C THR A 7 9.75 -2.36 4.23
N LEU A 8 10.14 -1.11 4.07
CA LEU A 8 11.52 -0.66 4.10
C LEU A 8 11.69 0.19 5.35
N LEU A 9 12.65 -0.17 6.19
CA LEU A 9 12.94 0.52 7.45
C LEU A 9 14.24 1.32 7.33
N GLU A 10 14.33 2.39 8.10
CA GLU A 10 15.58 3.11 8.34
C GLU A 10 16.46 2.29 9.28
N GLU A 11 17.69 2.03 8.88
CA GLU A 11 18.61 1.07 9.53
C GLU A 11 18.81 1.32 11.03
N ASN A 12 18.86 2.58 11.45
CA ASN A 12 19.22 2.96 12.83
C ASN A 12 18.03 3.19 13.76
N SER A 13 16.81 3.29 13.22
CA SER A 13 15.63 3.69 14.00
C SER A 13 14.45 2.72 13.87
N ASP A 14 14.55 1.75 12.95
CA ASP A 14 13.45 0.90 12.49
C ASP A 14 12.21 1.70 12.03
N GLU A 15 12.38 2.99 11.73
CA GLU A 15 11.27 3.80 11.24
C GLU A 15 10.92 3.40 9.80
N PRO A 16 9.63 3.19 9.47
CA PRO A 16 9.23 2.86 8.12
C PRO A 16 9.43 4.03 7.16
N LEU A 17 10.31 3.84 6.17
CA LEU A 17 10.54 4.72 5.04
C LEU A 17 9.52 4.47 3.92
N LEU A 18 9.18 3.21 3.68
CA LEU A 18 8.17 2.76 2.72
C LEU A 18 7.40 1.58 3.33
N GLY A 19 6.10 1.51 3.12
CA GLY A 19 5.31 0.38 3.60
C GLY A 19 4.09 0.09 2.73
N LEU A 20 3.86 -1.19 2.45
CA LEU A 20 2.62 -1.72 1.89
C LEU A 20 1.86 -2.41 3.01
N ARG A 21 0.70 -1.85 3.37
CA ARG A 21 -0.03 -2.28 4.56
C ARG A 21 -1.49 -2.58 4.25
N LEU A 22 -1.95 -3.74 4.70
CA LEU A 22 -3.36 -4.14 4.69
C LEU A 22 -4.02 -3.83 6.03
N SER A 23 -5.24 -3.30 5.97
CA SER A 23 -6.06 -3.05 7.15
C SER A 23 -7.54 -2.99 6.79
N GLN A 24 -8.35 -3.93 7.29
CA GLN A 24 -9.83 -3.86 7.22
C GLN A 24 -10.36 -3.40 5.85
N ASN A 25 -10.21 -4.27 4.85
CA ASN A 25 -10.53 -4.02 3.43
C ASN A 25 -9.89 -2.74 2.84
N LYS A 26 -8.71 -2.35 3.30
CA LYS A 26 -7.95 -1.21 2.75
C LYS A 26 -6.53 -1.64 2.45
N PHE A 27 -6.03 -1.11 1.34
CA PHE A 27 -4.64 -1.19 0.94
C PHE A 27 -3.99 0.18 1.11
N HIS A 28 -2.89 0.25 1.86
CA HIS A 28 -2.18 1.49 2.13
C HIS A 28 -0.78 1.46 1.54
N LEU A 29 -0.41 2.54 0.86
CA LEU A 29 0.97 2.88 0.55
C LEU A 29 1.42 3.99 1.51
N LEU A 30 2.41 3.67 2.36
CA LEU A 30 3.05 4.58 3.31
C LEU A 30 4.42 4.98 2.76
N GLN A 31 4.72 6.27 2.74
CA GLN A 31 5.99 6.81 2.23
C GLN A 31 6.48 7.94 3.13
N LYS A 32 7.75 7.92 3.56
CA LYS A 32 8.43 9.04 4.22
C LYS A 32 9.10 9.89 3.12
N GLY A 33 8.57 11.08 2.88
CA GLY A 33 9.17 12.09 1.98
C GLY A 33 10.10 13.04 2.74
N HIS A 34 10.41 14.21 2.16
CA HIS A 34 11.15 15.30 2.82
C HIS A 34 10.47 15.76 4.12
N GLY A 35 10.71 15.06 5.23
CA GLY A 35 10.24 15.39 6.57
C GLY A 35 8.77 15.05 6.88
N SER A 36 7.98 14.52 5.93
CA SER A 36 6.57 14.16 6.17
C SER A 36 6.22 12.75 5.73
N LYS A 37 5.33 12.09 6.49
CA LYS A 37 4.76 10.77 6.15
C LYS A 37 3.53 10.97 5.26
N ARG A 38 3.61 10.53 4.00
CA ARG A 38 2.48 10.44 3.07
C ARG A 38 1.81 9.07 3.20
N ARG A 39 0.47 9.05 3.23
CA ARG A 39 -0.34 7.83 3.19
C ARG A 39 -1.37 7.93 2.08
N ILE A 40 -1.28 7.04 1.11
CA ILE A 40 -2.32 6.80 0.10
C ILE A 40 -3.15 5.61 0.56
N THR A 41 -4.47 5.67 0.38
CA THR A 41 -5.39 4.63 0.85
C THR A 41 -6.40 4.28 -0.22
N PHE A 42 -6.33 3.05 -0.70
CA PHE A 42 -7.38 2.42 -1.50
C PHE A 42 -8.35 1.73 -0.54
N LYS A 43 -9.64 2.03 -0.64
CA LYS A 43 -10.71 1.46 0.20
C LYS A 43 -11.46 0.41 -0.60
N ALA A 44 -12.06 -0.56 0.10
CA ALA A 44 -12.92 -1.58 -0.48
C ALA A 44 -12.23 -2.37 -1.62
N VAL A 45 -10.96 -2.76 -1.39
CA VAL A 45 -10.11 -3.45 -2.38
C VAL A 45 -10.40 -4.96 -2.50
N GLY A 46 -11.21 -5.52 -1.61
CA GLY A 46 -11.66 -6.92 -1.64
C GLY A 46 -10.62 -7.95 -1.17
N LEU A 47 -9.50 -7.52 -0.58
CA LEU A 47 -8.37 -8.41 -0.22
C LEU A 47 -8.56 -9.17 1.09
N ASP A 48 -9.67 -9.00 1.81
CA ASP A 48 -9.93 -9.58 3.14
C ASP A 48 -10.99 -10.69 3.14
N ASP A 49 -11.14 -11.40 2.03
CA ASP A 49 -12.12 -12.49 1.84
C ASP A 49 -11.58 -13.91 2.12
N ASN A 50 -10.34 -14.00 2.65
CA ASN A 50 -9.61 -15.24 2.93
C ASN A 50 -9.30 -16.08 1.67
N ARG A 51 -9.04 -15.44 0.53
CA ARG A 51 -8.58 -16.07 -0.71
C ARG A 51 -7.24 -15.51 -1.17
N TRP A 52 -6.64 -16.22 -2.12
CA TRP A 52 -5.45 -15.74 -2.81
C TRP A 52 -5.82 -14.66 -3.82
N HIS A 53 -5.05 -13.57 -3.80
CA HIS A 53 -5.17 -12.46 -4.74
C HIS A 53 -3.82 -12.09 -5.33
N THR A 54 -3.83 -11.53 -6.53
CA THR A 54 -2.66 -10.85 -7.13
C THR A 54 -2.88 -9.35 -7.10
N VAL A 55 -1.88 -8.63 -6.61
CA VAL A 55 -1.90 -7.17 -6.50
C VAL A 55 -0.77 -6.57 -7.33
N VAL A 56 -1.08 -5.58 -8.16
CA VAL A 56 -0.11 -4.76 -8.89
C VAL A 56 -0.27 -3.32 -8.43
N LEU A 57 0.81 -2.74 -7.89
CA LEU A 57 0.87 -1.34 -7.50
C LEU A 57 1.90 -0.62 -8.37
N ALA A 58 1.44 0.26 -9.26
CA ALA A 58 2.29 1.11 -10.07
C ALA A 58 2.35 2.51 -9.45
N VAL A 59 3.55 3.06 -9.29
CA VAL A 59 3.78 4.39 -8.72
C VAL A 59 4.62 5.20 -9.70
N THR A 60 4.10 6.34 -10.15
CA THR A 60 4.81 7.25 -11.08
C THR A 60 4.56 8.70 -10.69
N GLY A 61 5.61 9.38 -10.23
CA GLY A 61 5.51 10.75 -9.71
C GLY A 61 4.45 10.88 -8.61
N ARG A 62 3.38 11.63 -8.88
CA ARG A 62 2.27 11.81 -7.93
C ARG A 62 1.19 10.72 -8.02
N TYR A 63 1.14 9.98 -9.14
CA TYR A 63 0.10 9.02 -9.47
C TYR A 63 0.39 7.66 -8.86
N THR A 64 -0.65 7.03 -8.34
CA THR A 64 -0.59 5.67 -7.81
C THR A 64 -1.78 4.87 -8.33
N ILE A 65 -1.48 3.76 -8.99
CA ILE A 65 -2.47 2.90 -9.63
C ILE A 65 -2.41 1.53 -8.98
N LEU A 66 -3.57 1.05 -8.51
CA LEU A 66 -3.73 -0.27 -7.91
C LEU A 66 -4.62 -1.14 -8.79
N THR A 67 -4.15 -2.32 -9.15
CA THR A 67 -4.93 -3.35 -9.84
C THR A 67 -4.94 -4.63 -9.00
N VAL A 68 -6.12 -5.22 -8.84
CA VAL A 68 -6.34 -6.50 -8.12
C VAL A 68 -6.93 -7.51 -9.10
N ASP A 69 -6.37 -8.71 -9.17
CA ASP A 69 -6.87 -9.84 -9.98
C ASP A 69 -7.25 -9.50 -11.43
N CYS A 70 -6.41 -8.69 -12.09
CA CYS A 70 -6.66 -8.21 -13.48
C CYS A 70 -7.93 -7.36 -13.64
N GLY A 71 -8.51 -6.86 -12.54
CA GLY A 71 -9.70 -6.02 -12.53
C GLY A 71 -9.47 -4.58 -12.96
N ILE A 72 -10.48 -3.73 -12.73
CA ILE A 72 -10.44 -2.30 -13.09
C ILE A 72 -9.38 -1.59 -12.23
N PRO A 73 -8.42 -0.86 -12.84
CA PRO A 73 -7.42 -0.10 -12.08
C PRO A 73 -8.07 1.01 -11.23
N LEU A 74 -7.59 1.16 -10.00
CA LEU A 74 -7.95 2.25 -9.11
C LEU A 74 -6.83 3.28 -9.10
N GLU A 75 -7.14 4.54 -9.39
CA GLU A 75 -6.14 5.62 -9.54
C GLU A 75 -6.32 6.69 -8.46
N LEU A 76 -5.21 7.12 -7.85
CA LEU A 76 -5.13 8.19 -6.85
C LEU A 76 -3.91 9.10 -7.07
#